data_AF-A0AAV5V974-F1
#
_entry.id   AF-A0AAV5V974-F1
#
_cell.length_a   1.000
_cell.length_b   1.000
_cell.length_c   1.000
_cell.angle_alpha   90.00
_cell.angle_beta   90.00
_cell.angle_gamma   90.00
#
_symmetry.space_group_name_H-M   'P 1'
#
loop_
_entity.id
_entity.type
_entity.pdbx_description
1 polymer ?
#
loop_
_entity_poly.entity_id
_entity_poly.type
_entity_poly.pdbx_seq_one_letter_code
_entity_poly.pdbx_strand_id
1 'polypeptide(L)'
;SGVCYDGQISQVGCNGRGQCPAGQTCMNGLCCTTTRTEYTAACGGAAAVSSCTNGGCSGGRVCSSSNYCCNCQVGNTTGPCINGMCPTGFTCMPNDYCCGSCPNHSL
;
A
#
# COMPACT_ATOMS: atom_id res chain seq x y z
N SER A 1 -5.15 10.98 -15.10
CA SER A 1 -4.01 11.66 -14.43
C SER A 1 -4.17 11.48 -12.95
N GLY A 2 -3.12 11.06 -12.25
CA GLY A 2 -3.13 10.93 -10.79
C GLY A 2 -1.92 11.64 -10.18
N VAL A 3 -1.96 11.85 -8.87
CA VAL A 3 -0.90 12.53 -8.13
C VAL A 3 -0.11 11.49 -7.33
N CYS A 4 1.20 11.51 -7.50
CA CYS A 4 2.14 10.71 -6.75
C CYS A 4 2.24 11.19 -5.31
N TYR A 5 2.81 10.35 -4.46
CA TYR A 5 3.07 10.66 -3.05
C TYR A 5 3.94 11.91 -2.83
N ASP A 6 4.82 12.22 -3.78
CA ASP A 6 5.69 13.41 -3.80
C ASP A 6 4.99 14.66 -4.37
N GLY A 7 3.71 14.57 -4.75
CA GLY A 7 2.98 15.65 -5.42
C GLY A 7 3.22 15.74 -6.93
N GLN A 8 4.10 14.91 -7.49
CA GLN A 8 4.30 14.82 -8.94
C GLN A 8 3.05 14.29 -9.64
N ILE A 9 2.69 14.87 -10.79
CA ILE A 9 1.58 14.37 -11.59
C ILE A 9 2.10 13.23 -12.48
N SER A 10 1.50 12.05 -12.36
CA SER A 10 1.73 10.93 -13.26
C SER A 10 0.54 10.69 -14.17
N GLN A 11 0.82 10.51 -15.45
CA GLN A 11 -0.16 10.12 -16.46
C GLN A 11 -0.07 8.62 -16.79
N VAL A 12 0.96 7.93 -16.30
CA VAL A 12 1.21 6.53 -16.58
C VAL A 12 0.68 5.69 -15.43
N GLY A 13 -0.40 4.95 -15.69
CA GLY A 13 -0.90 3.94 -14.77
C GLY A 13 -0.02 2.70 -14.77
N CYS A 14 -0.01 1.99 -13.64
CA CYS A 14 0.68 0.71 -13.51
C CYS A 14 -0.10 -0.23 -12.60
N ASN A 15 0.11 -1.51 -12.78
CA ASN A 15 -0.40 -2.61 -11.97
C ASN A 15 0.77 -3.35 -11.28
N GLY A 16 1.98 -3.27 -11.87
CA GLY A 16 3.19 -3.82 -11.28
C GLY A 16 4.43 -2.96 -11.57
N ARG A 17 5.47 -3.15 -10.75
CA ARG A 17 6.73 -2.40 -10.82
C ARG A 17 7.42 -2.48 -12.19
N GLY A 18 7.24 -3.59 -12.91
CA GLY A 18 7.83 -3.82 -14.24
C GLY A 18 7.19 -3.02 -15.39
N GLN A 19 6.09 -2.30 -15.15
CA GLN A 19 5.43 -1.48 -16.17
C GLN A 19 5.92 -0.04 -16.20
N CYS A 20 6.74 0.36 -15.22
CA CYS A 20 7.27 1.71 -15.12
C CYS A 20 8.67 1.82 -15.73
N PRO A 21 9.01 2.96 -16.34
CA PRO A 21 10.36 3.22 -16.85
C PRO A 21 11.43 3.11 -15.76
N ALA A 22 12.70 2.92 -16.16
CA ALA A 22 13.82 2.94 -15.22
C ALA A 22 13.85 4.24 -14.42
N GLY A 23 14.03 4.13 -13.09
CA GLY A 23 13.95 5.26 -12.17
C GLY A 23 12.54 5.60 -11.68
N GLN A 24 11.51 4.87 -12.13
CA GLN A 24 10.14 4.99 -11.62
C GLN A 24 9.71 3.70 -10.91
N THR A 25 8.89 3.86 -9.87
CA THR A 25 8.28 2.75 -9.14
C THR A 25 6.77 2.88 -9.25
N CYS A 26 6.11 1.75 -9.48
CA CYS A 26 4.65 1.69 -9.47
C CYS A 26 4.15 1.94 -8.05
N MET A 27 3.43 3.04 -7.82
CA MET A 27 2.96 3.51 -6.53
C MET A 27 1.48 3.85 -6.63
N ASN A 28 0.65 3.15 -5.86
CA ASN A 28 -0.81 3.36 -5.85
C ASN A 28 -1.44 3.36 -7.26
N GLY A 29 -0.96 2.46 -8.13
CA GLY A 29 -1.45 2.34 -9.50
C GLY A 29 -0.89 3.36 -10.50
N LEU A 30 0.14 4.14 -10.13
CA LEU A 30 0.78 5.15 -10.98
C LEU A 30 2.30 4.99 -10.99
N CYS A 31 2.94 5.20 -12.12
CA CYS A 31 4.39 5.26 -12.19
C CYS A 31 4.87 6.59 -11.62
N CYS A 32 5.55 6.54 -10.48
CA CYS A 32 6.07 7.70 -9.79
C CYS A 32 7.59 7.65 -9.78
N THR A 33 8.23 8.83 -9.84
CA THR A 33 9.69 8.92 -9.71
C THR A 33 10.14 8.28 -8.41
N THR A 34 11.25 7.54 -8.49
CA THR A 34 11.83 6.90 -7.30
C THR A 34 12.68 7.94 -6.55
N THR A 35 12.15 8.51 -5.46
CA THR A 35 12.83 9.48 -4.59
C THR A 35 13.34 8.89 -3.27
N ARG A 36 13.21 7.56 -3.06
CA ARG A 36 13.51 6.84 -1.80
C ARG A 36 12.58 7.17 -0.64
N THR A 37 11.52 7.92 -0.87
CA THR A 37 10.48 8.22 0.13
C THR A 37 9.14 7.56 -0.20
N GLU A 38 9.12 6.67 -1.20
CA GLU A 38 7.96 5.92 -1.66
C GLU A 38 7.31 5.16 -0.50
N TYR A 39 8.15 4.59 0.36
CA TYR A 39 7.71 3.81 1.50
C TYR A 39 6.70 4.59 2.37
N THR A 40 6.75 5.93 2.43
CA THR A 40 5.82 6.74 3.24
C THR A 40 4.37 6.71 2.75
N ALA A 41 4.12 6.29 1.50
CA ALA A 41 2.80 6.27 0.89
C ALA A 41 2.52 4.99 0.08
N ALA A 42 3.37 3.98 0.21
CA ALA A 42 3.28 2.71 -0.52
C ALA A 42 2.01 1.90 -0.20
N CYS A 43 1.36 2.18 0.92
CA CYS A 43 0.21 1.45 1.43
C CYS A 43 -1.07 2.25 1.29
N GLY A 44 -1.48 2.55 0.06
CA GLY A 44 -2.70 3.34 -0.20
C GLY A 44 -2.65 4.76 0.39
N GLY A 45 -1.45 5.36 0.45
CA GLY A 45 -1.20 6.64 1.10
C GLY A 45 -0.63 6.55 2.52
N ALA A 46 -0.50 5.35 3.10
CA ALA A 46 0.18 5.13 4.37
C ALA A 46 1.63 4.66 4.19
N ALA A 47 2.42 4.82 5.26
CA ALA A 47 3.77 4.33 5.33
C ALA A 47 3.82 2.79 5.41
N ALA A 48 4.67 2.20 4.59
CA ALA A 48 5.05 0.81 4.64
C ALA A 48 5.89 0.52 5.89
N VAL A 49 5.70 -0.68 6.40
CA VAL A 49 6.39 -1.14 7.60
C VAL A 49 7.79 -1.65 7.26
N SER A 50 7.93 -2.33 6.12
CA SER A 50 9.19 -2.89 5.65
C SER A 50 9.13 -3.14 4.15
N SER A 51 10.23 -3.55 3.53
CA SER A 51 10.24 -4.08 2.17
C SER A 51 9.75 -5.53 2.17
N CYS A 52 9.13 -6.01 1.09
CA CYS A 52 8.79 -7.43 1.03
C CYS A 52 10.04 -8.29 0.86
N THR A 53 10.01 -9.47 1.48
CA THR A 53 11.07 -10.46 1.39
C THR A 53 10.51 -11.69 0.68
N ASN A 54 11.04 -12.00 -0.50
CA ASN A 54 10.59 -13.13 -1.33
C ASN A 54 9.09 -13.11 -1.67
N GLY A 55 8.53 -11.92 -1.93
CA GLY A 55 7.09 -11.74 -2.23
C GLY A 55 6.17 -11.83 -1.02
N GLY A 56 6.72 -12.04 0.18
CA GLY A 56 5.97 -12.14 1.43
C GLY A 56 6.37 -11.07 2.46
N CYS A 57 5.51 -10.91 3.45
CA CYS A 57 5.73 -10.04 4.60
C CYS A 57 5.41 -10.81 5.88
N SER A 58 6.24 -10.65 6.90
CA SER A 58 6.03 -11.32 8.18
C SER A 58 4.89 -10.67 8.99
N GLY A 59 4.21 -11.47 9.80
CA GLY A 59 3.19 -10.98 10.74
C GLY A 59 1.87 -10.61 10.09
N GLY A 60 1.38 -11.39 9.12
CA GLY A 60 0.06 -11.20 8.50
C GLY A 60 -0.06 -9.95 7.60
N ARG A 61 1.07 -9.32 7.29
CA ARG A 61 1.16 -8.17 6.39
C ARG A 61 1.12 -8.62 4.93
N VAL A 62 0.80 -7.68 4.06
CA VAL A 62 0.64 -7.93 2.63
C VAL A 62 1.68 -7.17 1.83
N CYS A 63 2.20 -7.83 0.80
CA CYS A 63 3.15 -7.22 -0.11
C CYS A 63 2.40 -6.44 -1.18
N SER A 64 2.66 -5.14 -1.27
CA SER A 64 2.16 -4.28 -2.34
C SER A 64 2.91 -4.56 -3.66
N SER A 65 2.31 -4.17 -4.79
CA SER A 65 2.93 -4.28 -6.13
C SER A 65 4.25 -3.50 -6.26
N SER A 66 4.47 -2.54 -5.35
CA SER A 66 5.69 -1.76 -5.19
C SER A 66 6.82 -2.48 -4.44
N ASN A 67 6.60 -3.72 -3.97
CA ASN A 67 7.52 -4.50 -3.13
C ASN A 67 7.72 -3.92 -1.70
N TYR A 68 6.64 -3.36 -1.15
CA TYR A 68 6.59 -2.87 0.22
C TYR A 68 5.53 -3.62 1.05
N CYS A 69 5.87 -3.92 2.30
CA CYS A 69 4.99 -4.54 3.27
C CYS A 69 4.07 -3.54 3.91
N CYS A 70 2.79 -3.74 3.65
CA CYS A 70 1.72 -2.95 4.18
C CYS A 70 1.01 -3.71 5.28
N ASN A 71 0.55 -2.96 6.30
CA ASN A 71 -0.35 -3.53 7.28
C ASN A 71 -1.69 -3.92 6.64
N CYS A 72 -2.09 -3.28 5.54
CA CYS A 72 -3.39 -3.44 4.90
C CYS A 72 -3.22 -3.64 3.39
N GLN A 73 -4.07 -4.46 2.77
CA GLN A 73 -4.04 -4.72 1.32
C GLN A 73 -4.55 -3.52 0.53
N VAL A 74 -5.54 -2.85 1.08
CA VAL A 74 -6.14 -1.65 0.52
C VAL A 74 -6.42 -0.65 1.62
N GLY A 75 -6.34 0.64 1.28
CA GLY A 75 -6.65 1.73 2.18
C GLY A 75 -5.63 1.98 3.28
N ASN A 76 -5.93 3.00 4.10
CA ASN A 76 -5.14 3.36 5.26
C ASN A 76 -5.46 2.42 6.43
N THR A 77 -4.51 2.34 7.38
CA THR A 77 -4.79 1.77 8.69
C THR A 77 -5.19 2.87 9.66
N THR A 78 -6.17 2.60 10.52
CA THR A 78 -6.58 3.50 11.60
C THR A 78 -5.87 3.18 12.93
N GLY A 79 -5.05 2.12 12.96
CA GLY A 79 -4.31 1.69 14.14
C GLY A 79 -4.55 0.22 14.50
N PRO A 80 -4.08 -0.22 15.67
CA PRO A 80 -4.28 -1.58 16.15
C PRO A 80 -5.74 -1.86 16.52
N CYS A 81 -6.15 -3.12 16.45
CA CYS A 81 -7.47 -3.55 16.87
C CYS A 81 -7.63 -3.42 18.39
N ILE A 82 -8.78 -2.91 18.83
CA ILE A 82 -9.11 -2.80 20.25
C ILE A 82 -10.09 -3.93 20.57
N ASN A 83 -9.63 -4.97 21.28
CA ASN A 83 -10.41 -6.18 21.57
C ASN A 83 -11.02 -6.84 20.31
N GLY A 84 -10.26 -6.87 19.21
CA GLY A 84 -10.73 -7.41 17.92
C GLY A 84 -11.75 -6.53 17.19
N MET A 85 -12.03 -5.32 17.70
CA MET A 85 -12.95 -4.37 17.08
C MET A 85 -12.19 -3.23 16.40
N CYS A 86 -12.76 -2.78 15.30
CA CYS A 86 -12.29 -1.63 14.52
C CYS A 86 -13.46 -0.67 14.29
N PRO A 87 -13.19 0.63 14.09
CA PRO A 87 -14.24 1.59 13.76
C PRO A 87 -14.94 1.23 12.45
N THR A 88 -16.16 1.75 12.26
CA THR A 88 -16.99 1.46 11.08
C THR A 88 -16.24 1.73 9.77
N GLY A 89 -16.27 0.76 8.85
CA GLY A 89 -15.54 0.81 7.58
C GLY A 89 -14.13 0.20 7.63
N PHE A 90 -13.72 -0.33 8.79
CA PHE A 90 -12.46 -1.06 8.97
C PHE A 90 -12.72 -2.48 9.47
N THR A 91 -11.84 -3.39 9.09
CA THR A 91 -11.84 -4.78 9.53
C THR A 91 -10.53 -5.08 10.25
N CYS A 92 -10.63 -5.77 11.39
CA CYS A 92 -9.46 -6.24 12.11
C CYS A 92 -8.80 -7.37 11.32
N MET A 93 -7.58 -7.15 10.86
CA MET A 93 -6.82 -8.14 10.12
C MET A 93 -5.98 -9.02 11.07
N PRO A 94 -5.47 -10.19 10.60
CA PRO A 94 -4.71 -11.14 11.42
C PRO A 94 -3.42 -10.58 12.04
N ASN A 95 -2.98 -9.41 11.58
CA ASN A 95 -1.84 -8.67 12.11
C ASN A 95 -2.21 -7.73 13.28
N ASP A 96 -3.43 -7.83 13.82
CA ASP A 96 -3.98 -6.95 14.86
C ASP A 96 -4.07 -5.48 14.44
N TYR A 97 -4.21 -5.19 13.14
CA TYR A 97 -4.45 -3.84 12.63
C TYR A 97 -5.80 -3.70 11.96
N CYS A 98 -6.41 -2.54 12.19
CA CYS A 98 -7.64 -2.12 11.53
C CYS A 98 -7.33 -1.60 10.14
N CYS A 99 -7.82 -2.31 9.13
CA CYS A 99 -7.62 -2.01 7.73
C CYS A 99 -8.93 -1.62 7.06
N GLY A 100 -8.88 -0.60 6.20
CA GLY A 100 -10.06 -0.17 5.46
C GLY A 100 -10.57 -1.30 4.56
N SER A 101 -11.82 -1.68 4.73
CA SER A 101 -12.48 -2.67 3.88
C SER A 101 -13.19 -1.93 2.75
N CYS A 102 -12.57 -1.85 1.58
CA CYS A 102 -13.24 -1.31 0.40
C CYS A 102 -14.20 -2.38 -0.15
N PRO A 103 -15.53 -2.12 -0.25
CA PRO A 103 -16.52 -3.09 -0.74
C PRO A 103 -16.39 -3.44 -2.25
N ASN A 104 -15.29 -3.08 -2.91
CA ASN A 104 -15.01 -3.31 -4.33
C ASN A 104 -13.59 -3.82 -4.58
N HIS A 105 -13.05 -4.66 -3.70
CA HIS A 105 -11.88 -5.48 -4.02
C HIS A 105 -12.29 -6.96 -4.07
N SER A 106 -13.30 -7.24 -4.89
CA SER A 106 -13.52 -8.56 -5.44
C SER A 106 -12.36 -8.89 -6.37
N LEU A 107 -11.72 -10.03 -6.09
CA LEU A 107 -10.70 -10.71 -6.89
C LEU A 107 -11.06 -10.74 -8.38
#